data_AF-A0AAN6R8V7-F1
#
_entry.id   AF-A0AAN6R8V7-F1
#
_cell.length_a   1.000
_cell.length_b   1.000
_cell.length_c   1.000
_cell.angle_alpha   90.00
_cell.angle_beta   90.00
_cell.angle_gamma   90.00
#
_symmetry.space_group_name_H-M   'P 1'
#
loop_
_entity.id
_entity.type
_entity.pdbx_description
1 polymer ?
#
loop_
_entity_poly.entity_id
_entity_poly.type
_entity_poly.pdbx_seq_one_letter_code
_entity_poly.pdbx_strand_id
1 'polypeptide(L)'
;MDPSLGAQAHRSRELALELVDPKEAPTGEDTAAKHTRQPWRAYWPPAPGSLLYRKFQEESPEILAWRFDSARPFETPWRCWRGQVCPIESDSNGHINQTKQDMGREAGPSARKMLNSVFASPTHTRHDLDEQLERLKLPVVQSASFHYLASLDLYRTEKPYRHQMPRIDGLERTNLRTENRSITVSEISGNEHLFRLKDSGFEFAKCDVKIDNWTDKSVVEEYNPRLVEWLKQYLHCDRVFIYGYRFRRQNHDTLEWDWGGPLFRVHCDSTEWSCKAKVQLYLPEESTTLLKGRVRCLK
;
A
#
# COMPACT_ATOMS: atom_id res chain seq x y z
N MET A 1 -10.48 32.80 -22.49
CA MET A 1 -9.44 32.50 -21.49
C MET A 1 -8.75 31.22 -21.94
N ASP A 2 -7.46 31.31 -22.22
CA ASP A 2 -6.69 30.25 -22.88
C ASP A 2 -6.49 29.02 -21.96
N PRO A 3 -7.02 27.84 -22.32
CA PRO A 3 -6.87 26.60 -21.54
C PRO A 3 -5.42 26.11 -21.42
N SER A 4 -4.50 26.64 -22.23
CA SER A 4 -3.08 26.22 -22.25
C SER A 4 -2.29 26.69 -21.02
N LEU A 5 -2.70 27.80 -20.40
CA LEU A 5 -2.05 28.37 -19.20
C LEU A 5 -2.36 27.58 -17.92
N GLY A 6 -3.56 27.00 -17.80
CA GLY A 6 -3.93 26.13 -16.67
C GLY A 6 -3.18 24.80 -16.67
N ALA A 7 -2.91 24.25 -17.87
CA ALA A 7 -2.19 22.99 -18.05
C ALA A 7 -0.69 23.09 -17.71
N GLN A 8 -0.05 24.24 -17.97
CA GLN A 8 1.35 24.47 -17.58
C GLN A 8 1.52 24.67 -16.07
N ALA A 9 0.58 25.36 -15.41
CA ALA A 9 0.62 25.58 -13.95
C ALA A 9 0.44 24.27 -13.15
N HIS A 10 -0.32 23.31 -13.68
CA HIS A 10 -0.52 21.99 -13.05
C HIS A 10 0.67 21.04 -13.28
N ARG A 11 1.34 21.12 -14.44
CA ARG A 11 2.57 20.35 -14.74
C ARG A 11 3.66 20.61 -13.70
N SER A 12 3.78 21.85 -13.24
CA SER A 12 4.76 22.24 -12.22
C SER A 12 4.41 21.73 -10.82
N ARG A 13 3.13 21.54 -10.48
CA ARG A 13 2.68 21.10 -9.15
C ARG A 13 2.81 19.58 -8.92
N GLU A 14 2.64 18.78 -9.97
CA GLU A 14 2.87 17.33 -9.92
C GLU A 14 4.37 16.99 -9.82
N LEU A 15 5.24 17.85 -10.37
CA LEU A 15 6.70 17.82 -10.18
C LEU A 15 7.17 18.46 -8.86
N ALA A 16 6.42 19.42 -8.30
CA ALA A 16 6.80 20.17 -7.09
C ALA A 16 6.52 19.44 -5.77
N LEU A 17 5.93 18.25 -5.76
CA LEU A 17 5.93 17.39 -4.57
C LEU A 17 7.35 16.86 -4.22
N GLU A 18 8.37 17.17 -5.04
CA GLU A 18 9.79 16.88 -4.77
C GLU A 18 10.75 18.08 -5.02
N LEU A 19 10.37 19.31 -4.64
CA LEU A 19 11.37 20.41 -4.55
C LEU A 19 11.26 21.12 -3.20
N VAL A 20 12.06 20.66 -2.24
CA VAL A 20 12.46 21.48 -1.08
C VAL A 20 13.62 22.38 -1.53
N ASP A 21 13.41 23.69 -1.45
CA ASP A 21 14.40 24.72 -1.76
C ASP A 21 15.53 24.70 -0.69
N PRO A 22 16.82 24.59 -1.05
CA PRO A 22 17.92 24.39 -0.10
C PRO A 22 18.43 25.70 0.51
N LYS A 23 17.52 26.50 1.10
CA LYS A 23 17.89 27.70 1.86
C LYS A 23 17.15 27.78 3.17
N GLU A 24 17.58 26.94 4.11
CA GLU A 24 17.71 27.25 5.53
C GLU A 24 18.48 26.08 6.17
N ALA A 25 19.81 26.17 6.10
CA ALA A 25 20.72 25.18 6.67
C ALA A 25 20.90 25.45 8.17
N PRO A 26 20.75 24.46 9.06
CA PRO A 26 21.54 24.41 10.27
C PRO A 26 22.94 23.88 9.91
N THR A 27 23.94 24.70 10.23
CA THR A 27 25.36 24.35 10.18
C THR A 27 25.66 23.13 11.05
N GLY A 28 26.25 22.09 10.46
CA GLY A 28 26.79 20.94 11.18
C GLY A 28 26.87 19.70 10.30
N GLU A 29 28.09 19.29 9.99
CA GLU A 29 28.53 18.13 9.21
C GLU A 29 27.65 16.86 9.35
N ASP A 30 26.82 16.54 8.34
CA ASP A 30 26.55 15.16 7.87
C ASP A 30 25.59 15.14 6.64
N THR A 31 26.02 15.50 5.42
CA THR A 31 25.16 15.35 4.23
C THR A 31 25.92 14.96 2.96
N ALA A 32 26.29 13.68 2.87
CA ALA A 32 26.34 12.98 1.59
C ALA A 32 25.04 12.17 1.44
N ALA A 33 23.97 12.82 0.98
CA ALA A 33 22.71 12.15 0.68
C ALA A 33 22.94 11.14 -0.46
N LYS A 34 23.15 9.86 -0.11
CA LYS A 34 23.21 8.77 -1.09
C LYS A 34 21.89 8.71 -1.84
N HIS A 35 21.87 9.17 -3.09
CA HIS A 35 20.71 9.04 -3.97
C HIS A 35 20.38 7.56 -4.17
N THR A 36 19.37 7.04 -3.46
CA THR A 36 18.88 5.68 -3.66
C THR A 36 18.16 5.60 -5.01
N ARG A 37 18.68 4.78 -5.93
CA ARG A 37 18.13 4.56 -7.26
C ARG A 37 16.70 3.99 -7.18
N GLN A 38 15.82 4.47 -8.04
CA GLN A 38 14.45 3.96 -8.21
C GLN A 38 14.30 3.44 -9.64
N PRO A 39 14.55 2.15 -9.91
CA PRO A 39 14.69 1.65 -11.29
C PRO A 39 13.49 1.93 -12.18
N TRP A 40 12.28 1.86 -11.62
CA TRP A 40 11.04 2.10 -12.35
C TRP A 40 10.87 3.54 -12.83
N ARG A 41 11.54 4.53 -12.22
CA ARG A 41 11.42 5.95 -12.63
C ARG A 41 11.98 6.24 -14.03
N ALA A 42 12.85 5.38 -14.55
CA ALA A 42 13.32 5.49 -15.93
C ALA A 42 12.21 5.13 -16.96
N TYR A 43 11.15 4.46 -16.52
CA TYR A 43 10.10 3.91 -17.37
C TYR A 43 8.72 4.50 -17.06
N TRP A 44 8.53 5.04 -15.86
CA TRP A 44 7.25 5.58 -15.39
C TRP A 44 7.40 6.98 -14.76
N PRO A 45 6.56 7.96 -15.15
CA PRO A 45 5.59 7.89 -16.25
C PRO A 45 6.27 7.75 -17.63
N PRO A 46 5.62 7.10 -18.61
CA PRO A 46 6.23 6.87 -19.92
C PRO A 46 6.46 8.19 -20.66
N ALA A 47 7.70 8.45 -21.08
CA ALA A 47 8.03 9.65 -21.85
C ALA A 47 7.49 9.55 -23.29
N PRO A 48 7.01 10.67 -23.89
CA PRO A 48 6.58 10.69 -25.29
C PRO A 48 7.63 10.09 -26.22
N GLY A 49 7.21 9.16 -27.07
CA GLY A 49 8.09 8.47 -28.02
C GLY A 49 8.86 7.26 -27.49
N SER A 50 8.85 7.00 -26.17
CA SER A 50 9.35 5.74 -25.60
C SER A 50 8.54 4.53 -26.07
N LEU A 51 9.13 3.32 -26.00
CA LEU A 51 8.45 2.08 -26.39
C LEU A 51 7.13 1.88 -25.62
N LEU A 52 7.17 2.09 -24.29
CA LEU A 52 6.00 1.97 -23.44
C LEU A 52 4.92 3.01 -23.79
N TYR A 53 5.32 4.23 -24.13
CA TYR A 53 4.40 5.28 -24.57
C TYR A 53 3.70 4.91 -25.88
N ARG A 54 4.45 4.44 -26.90
CA ARG A 54 3.87 4.02 -28.19
C ARG A 54 2.90 2.86 -28.01
N LYS A 55 3.28 1.87 -27.18
CA LYS A 55 2.41 0.74 -26.84
C LYS A 55 1.08 1.21 -26.24
N PHE A 56 1.12 2.10 -25.24
CA PHE A 56 -0.13 2.64 -24.69
C PHE A 56 -0.89 3.49 -25.70
N GLN A 57 -0.22 4.27 -26.54
CA GLN A 57 -0.89 5.06 -27.58
C GLN A 57 -1.65 4.18 -28.59
N GLU A 58 -1.14 3.00 -28.91
CA GLU A 58 -1.75 2.04 -29.85
C GLU A 58 -2.84 1.18 -29.19
N GLU A 59 -2.59 0.64 -28.01
CA GLU A 59 -3.47 -0.36 -27.37
C GLU A 59 -4.49 0.24 -26.40
N SER A 60 -4.15 1.33 -25.71
CA SER A 60 -4.95 1.90 -24.61
C SER A 60 -4.61 3.37 -24.35
N PRO A 61 -4.90 4.30 -25.30
CA PRO A 61 -4.50 5.70 -25.22
C PRO A 61 -5.07 6.43 -24.00
N GLU A 62 -6.20 5.96 -23.46
CA GLU A 62 -6.83 6.45 -22.24
C GLU A 62 -5.90 6.38 -21.01
N ILE A 63 -4.94 5.45 -20.98
CA ILE A 63 -3.95 5.33 -19.90
C ILE A 63 -3.08 6.58 -19.80
N LEU A 64 -2.69 7.14 -20.95
CA LEU A 64 -1.80 8.32 -21.02
C LEU A 64 -2.54 9.61 -20.61
N ALA A 65 -3.84 9.67 -20.88
CA ALA A 65 -4.69 10.82 -20.60
C ALA A 65 -5.24 10.83 -19.17
N TRP A 66 -5.36 9.67 -18.51
CA TRP A 66 -6.00 9.58 -17.21
C TRP A 66 -5.24 10.33 -16.11
N ARG A 67 -6.00 11.01 -15.26
CA ARG A 67 -5.50 11.67 -14.07
C ARG A 67 -6.41 11.31 -12.90
N PHE A 68 -5.80 11.20 -11.73
CA PHE A 68 -6.54 10.98 -10.50
C PHE A 68 -7.44 12.20 -10.21
N ASP A 69 -8.69 11.92 -9.85
CA ASP A 69 -9.69 12.93 -9.45
C ASP A 69 -10.10 12.65 -8.00
N SER A 70 -9.75 13.56 -7.09
CA SER A 70 -10.05 13.43 -5.66
C SER A 70 -11.55 13.46 -5.38
N ALA A 71 -12.37 14.06 -6.26
CA ALA A 71 -13.82 14.07 -6.12
C ALA A 71 -14.45 12.71 -6.46
N ARG A 72 -13.72 11.85 -7.20
CA ARG A 72 -14.16 10.52 -7.64
C ARG A 72 -13.11 9.47 -7.27
N PRO A 73 -12.83 9.26 -5.97
CA PRO A 73 -11.67 8.48 -5.49
C PRO A 73 -11.74 6.99 -5.84
N PHE A 74 -12.93 6.48 -6.20
CA PHE A 74 -13.15 5.08 -6.56
C PHE A 74 -13.07 4.81 -8.07
N GLU A 75 -13.07 5.86 -8.91
CA GLU A 75 -12.90 5.73 -10.36
C GLU A 75 -11.45 5.38 -10.68
N THR A 76 -11.18 4.07 -10.70
CA THR A 76 -9.84 3.51 -10.89
C THR A 76 -9.81 2.62 -12.13
N PRO A 77 -9.75 3.21 -13.35
CA PRO A 77 -9.81 2.45 -14.60
C PRO A 77 -8.65 1.47 -14.77
N TRP A 78 -7.55 1.69 -14.02
CA TRP A 78 -6.47 0.73 -13.82
C TRP A 78 -6.91 -0.68 -13.42
N ARG A 79 -8.05 -0.84 -12.74
CA ARG A 79 -8.62 -2.17 -12.45
C ARG A 79 -8.97 -2.91 -13.73
N CYS A 80 -9.60 -2.23 -14.69
CA CYS A 80 -10.01 -2.79 -15.97
C CYS A 80 -8.80 -2.98 -16.90
N TRP A 81 -7.88 -2.00 -16.93
CA TRP A 81 -6.70 -2.07 -17.80
C TRP A 81 -5.72 -3.17 -17.40
N ARG A 82 -5.65 -3.57 -16.12
CA ARG A 82 -4.75 -4.67 -15.72
C ARG A 82 -4.97 -5.96 -16.51
N GLY A 83 -6.23 -6.32 -16.78
CA GLY A 83 -6.56 -7.51 -17.57
C GLY A 83 -6.17 -7.39 -19.05
N GLN A 84 -6.16 -6.17 -19.59
CA GLN A 84 -5.84 -5.90 -21.00
C GLN A 84 -4.32 -5.80 -21.24
N VAL A 85 -3.60 -5.16 -20.32
CA VAL A 85 -2.22 -4.73 -20.55
C VAL A 85 -1.18 -5.69 -19.92
N CYS A 86 -1.62 -6.57 -19.01
CA CYS A 86 -0.84 -7.68 -18.49
C CYS A 86 -1.72 -8.95 -18.45
N PRO A 87 -1.93 -9.62 -19.60
CA PRO A 87 -2.66 -10.88 -19.63
C PRO A 87 -1.98 -11.86 -18.67
N ILE A 88 -2.78 -12.51 -17.82
CA ILE A 88 -2.31 -13.63 -17.01
C ILE A 88 -2.03 -14.77 -18.00
N GLU A 89 -0.77 -15.20 -18.11
CA GLU A 89 -0.43 -16.39 -18.91
C GLU A 89 -1.02 -17.62 -18.22
N SER A 90 -2.24 -18.04 -18.59
CA SER A 90 -2.77 -19.33 -18.20
C SER A 90 -1.97 -20.43 -18.89
N ASP A 91 -1.42 -21.36 -18.11
CA ASP A 91 -0.94 -22.62 -18.67
C ASP A 91 -2.13 -23.52 -19.02
N SER A 92 -1.90 -24.50 -19.89
CA SER A 92 -2.90 -25.42 -20.44
C SER A 92 -3.61 -26.32 -19.41
N ASN A 93 -3.35 -26.11 -18.12
CA ASN A 93 -3.97 -26.83 -17.00
C ASN A 93 -4.92 -25.95 -16.16
N GLY A 94 -5.32 -24.78 -16.66
CA GLY A 94 -6.33 -23.94 -16.00
C GLY A 94 -5.93 -23.44 -14.61
N HIS A 95 -4.63 -23.46 -14.29
CA HIS A 95 -4.14 -22.87 -13.05
C HIS A 95 -3.85 -21.39 -13.31
N ILE A 96 -4.37 -20.53 -12.42
CA ILE A 96 -4.00 -19.12 -12.39
C ILE A 96 -2.51 -19.08 -12.06
N ASN A 97 -1.66 -18.85 -13.06
CA ASN A 97 -0.25 -18.56 -12.86
C ASN A 97 -0.11 -17.17 -12.23
N GLN A 98 -0.31 -17.10 -10.92
CA GLN A 98 0.71 -16.42 -10.12
C GLN A 98 1.95 -17.30 -10.23
N THR A 99 2.74 -17.05 -11.27
CA THR A 99 3.93 -17.82 -11.61
C THR A 99 4.68 -18.14 -10.32
N LYS A 100 5.10 -19.39 -10.07
CA LYS A 100 5.97 -19.73 -8.93
C LYS A 100 7.23 -18.84 -8.84
N GLN A 101 7.57 -18.11 -9.91
CA GLN A 101 8.59 -17.06 -9.95
C GLN A 101 8.26 -15.78 -9.16
N ASP A 102 7.00 -15.56 -8.79
CA ASP A 102 6.48 -14.36 -8.12
C ASP A 102 6.42 -14.52 -6.58
N MET A 103 6.76 -15.71 -6.07
CA MET A 103 7.28 -15.88 -4.72
C MET A 103 8.73 -15.40 -4.79
N GLY A 104 9.03 -14.24 -4.19
CA GLY A 104 10.36 -13.63 -4.27
C GLY A 104 11.47 -14.67 -4.09
N ARG A 105 12.44 -14.71 -5.02
CA ARG A 105 13.55 -15.67 -4.93
C ARG A 105 14.14 -15.59 -3.52
N GLU A 106 14.23 -16.74 -2.87
CA GLU A 106 14.92 -16.84 -1.58
C GLU A 106 16.34 -16.34 -1.76
N ALA A 107 16.77 -15.43 -0.88
CA ALA A 107 18.16 -15.04 -0.83
C ALA A 107 18.98 -16.28 -0.38
N GLY A 108 20.09 -16.57 -1.07
CA GLY A 108 21.04 -17.57 -0.60
C GLY A 108 21.59 -17.22 0.80
N PRO A 109 22.26 -18.15 1.51
CA PRO A 109 22.75 -17.92 2.86
C PRO A 109 23.70 -16.72 2.88
N SER A 110 23.20 -15.58 3.36
CA SER A 110 23.98 -14.34 3.50
C SER A 110 24.61 -14.30 4.88
N ALA A 111 25.91 -14.02 4.92
CA ALA A 111 26.65 -13.86 6.16
C ALA A 111 26.06 -12.69 6.96
N ARG A 112 25.43 -13.01 8.10
CA ARG A 112 24.94 -12.03 9.09
C ARG A 112 26.08 -11.08 9.48
N LYS A 113 26.01 -9.82 9.03
CA LYS A 113 26.54 -8.69 9.81
C LYS A 113 25.35 -8.04 10.48
N MET A 114 25.34 -8.10 11.82
CA MET A 114 24.35 -7.41 12.64
C MET A 114 24.35 -5.92 12.30
N LEU A 115 23.24 -5.45 11.74
CA LEU A 115 22.89 -4.04 11.69
C LEU A 115 21.73 -3.83 12.66
N ASN A 116 22.09 -3.51 13.90
CA ASN A 116 21.20 -2.83 14.83
C ASN A 116 21.27 -1.33 14.48
N SER A 117 20.16 -0.75 14.00
CA SER A 117 19.91 0.71 13.81
C SER A 117 19.07 0.91 12.54
N VAL A 118 17.99 1.71 12.44
CA VAL A 118 17.29 2.63 13.35
C VAL A 118 15.88 2.71 12.76
N PHE A 119 14.89 2.18 13.48
CA PHE A 119 13.49 2.58 13.36
C PHE A 119 12.97 2.59 14.78
N ALA A 120 13.07 3.75 15.43
CA ALA A 120 12.45 3.99 16.71
C ALA A 120 10.94 4.02 16.52
N SER A 121 10.31 2.85 16.46
CA SER A 121 8.95 2.73 16.97
C SER A 121 9.04 2.91 18.49
N PRO A 122 8.05 3.54 19.16
CA PRO A 122 8.07 3.65 20.61
C PRO A 122 8.14 2.23 21.18
N THR A 123 9.30 1.87 21.72
CA THR A 123 9.63 0.53 22.22
C THR A 123 8.74 0.10 23.38
N HIS A 124 8.05 1.06 24.00
CA HIS A 124 7.27 0.83 25.22
C HIS A 124 5.99 0.04 24.99
N THR A 125 5.27 0.26 23.87
CA THR A 125 3.97 -0.41 23.64
C THR A 125 4.10 -1.87 23.23
N ARG A 126 5.20 -2.27 22.59
CA ARG A 126 5.42 -3.67 22.19
C ARG A 126 5.71 -4.56 23.40
N HIS A 127 6.53 -4.08 24.34
CA HIS A 127 6.87 -4.85 25.54
C HIS A 127 5.63 -5.15 26.38
N ASP A 128 4.71 -4.19 26.47
CA ASP A 128 3.46 -4.33 27.22
C ASP A 128 2.51 -5.37 26.58
N LEU A 129 2.44 -5.43 25.25
CA LEU A 129 1.64 -6.46 24.57
C LEU A 129 2.21 -7.86 24.76
N ASP A 130 3.52 -8.04 24.62
CA ASP A 130 4.16 -9.36 24.81
C ASP A 130 3.95 -9.85 26.25
N GLU A 131 4.14 -8.99 27.25
CA GLU A 131 3.82 -9.28 28.66
C GLU A 131 2.33 -9.59 28.87
N GLN A 132 1.43 -8.85 28.22
CA GLN A 132 0.00 -9.09 28.27
C GLN A 132 -0.35 -10.48 27.72
N LEU A 133 0.24 -10.89 26.60
CA LEU A 133 0.04 -12.21 26.00
C LEU A 133 0.55 -13.32 26.93
N GLU A 134 1.74 -13.14 27.52
CA GLU A 134 2.30 -14.08 28.48
C GLU A 134 1.42 -14.23 29.73
N ARG A 135 0.92 -13.11 30.27
CA ARG A 135 0.03 -13.10 31.43
C ARG A 135 -1.30 -13.81 31.15
N LEU A 136 -1.84 -13.62 29.95
CA LEU A 136 -3.10 -14.24 29.53
C LEU A 136 -2.95 -15.74 29.20
N LYS A 137 -1.73 -16.24 29.06
CA LYS A 137 -1.42 -17.64 28.71
C LYS A 137 -2.21 -18.12 27.50
N LEU A 138 -2.31 -17.26 26.49
CA LEU A 138 -3.11 -17.53 25.30
C LEU A 138 -2.54 -18.72 24.52
N PRO A 139 -3.40 -19.54 23.88
CA PRO A 139 -2.94 -20.64 23.05
C PRO A 139 -2.04 -20.12 21.93
N VAL A 140 -0.85 -20.71 21.82
CA VAL A 140 0.10 -20.40 20.77
C VAL A 140 -0.04 -21.43 19.65
N VAL A 141 -0.18 -20.91 18.43
CA VAL A 141 -0.17 -21.70 17.19
C VAL A 141 1.19 -21.52 16.53
N GLN A 142 1.87 -22.63 16.23
CA GLN A 142 3.01 -22.59 15.32
C GLN A 142 2.51 -22.24 13.93
N SER A 143 2.86 -21.06 13.45
CA SER A 143 2.48 -20.63 12.10
C SER A 143 3.42 -21.20 11.04
N ALA A 144 2.94 -21.22 9.80
CA ALA A 144 3.82 -21.31 8.64
C ALA A 144 4.86 -20.17 8.64
N SER A 145 5.95 -20.36 7.91
CA SER A 145 6.98 -19.33 7.73
C SER A 145 6.40 -18.10 7.04
N PHE A 146 6.70 -16.91 7.58
CA PHE A 146 6.40 -15.63 6.96
C PHE A 146 7.61 -15.12 6.18
N HIS A 147 7.35 -14.48 5.05
CA HIS A 147 8.40 -14.03 4.15
C HIS A 147 8.71 -12.56 4.44
N TYR A 148 9.85 -12.30 5.08
CA TYR A 148 10.36 -10.96 5.37
C TYR A 148 11.23 -10.46 4.23
N LEU A 149 11.36 -9.14 4.08
CA LEU A 149 12.32 -8.56 3.13
C LEU A 149 13.75 -8.93 3.56
N ALA A 150 14.51 -9.54 2.65
CA ALA A 150 15.89 -9.93 2.92
C ALA A 150 16.78 -8.68 3.10
N SER A 151 17.75 -8.76 4.01
CA SER A 151 18.73 -7.67 4.20
C SER A 151 19.85 -7.78 3.15
N LEU A 152 19.69 -7.10 2.03
CA LEU A 152 20.66 -7.08 0.93
C LEU A 152 21.34 -5.72 0.79
N ASP A 153 22.65 -5.70 0.50
CA ASP A 153 23.38 -4.46 0.24
C ASP A 153 22.85 -3.67 -0.95
N LEU A 154 22.22 -4.37 -1.92
CA LEU A 154 21.48 -3.76 -3.02
C LEU A 154 20.49 -2.70 -2.52
N TYR A 155 19.80 -2.96 -1.40
CA TYR A 155 18.78 -2.06 -0.87
C TYR A 155 19.33 -0.78 -0.23
N ARG A 156 20.64 -0.67 -0.07
CA ARG A 156 21.31 0.58 0.31
C ARG A 156 21.43 1.56 -0.85
N THR A 157 21.49 1.03 -2.08
CA THR A 157 21.70 1.82 -3.30
C THR A 157 20.49 1.85 -4.21
N GLU A 158 19.57 0.89 -4.09
CA GLU A 158 18.39 0.73 -4.94
C GLU A 158 17.14 0.42 -4.12
N LYS A 159 16.03 1.10 -4.39
CA LYS A 159 14.79 0.86 -3.66
C LYS A 159 14.18 -0.51 -4.02
N PRO A 160 13.70 -1.28 -3.02
CA PRO A 160 12.90 -2.48 -3.27
C PRO A 160 11.60 -2.12 -4.01
N TYR A 161 11.21 -2.91 -5.02
CA TYR A 161 10.00 -2.66 -5.80
C TYR A 161 9.38 -3.93 -6.38
N ARG A 162 8.08 -3.84 -6.67
CA ARG A 162 7.33 -4.72 -7.56
C ARG A 162 6.42 -3.82 -8.41
N HIS A 163 6.36 -4.01 -9.72
CA HIS A 163 5.45 -3.26 -10.58
C HIS A 163 4.45 -4.16 -11.30
N GLN A 164 3.31 -3.57 -11.67
CA GLN A 164 2.29 -4.22 -12.49
C GLN A 164 2.26 -3.67 -13.93
N MET A 165 3.24 -2.85 -14.31
CA MET A 165 3.39 -2.40 -15.70
C MET A 165 3.59 -3.59 -16.67
N PRO A 166 3.36 -3.42 -17.97
CA PRO A 166 3.71 -4.39 -19.00
C PRO A 166 5.15 -4.88 -18.86
N ARG A 167 5.44 -6.01 -19.52
CA ARG A 167 6.83 -6.43 -19.69
C ARG A 167 7.60 -5.32 -20.40
N ILE A 168 8.66 -4.85 -19.76
CA ILE A 168 9.53 -3.77 -20.23
C ILE A 168 10.95 -4.32 -20.22
N ASP A 169 11.64 -4.22 -21.34
CA ASP A 169 13.02 -4.70 -21.44
C ASP A 169 13.94 -3.89 -20.52
N GLY A 170 14.77 -4.60 -19.75
CA GLY A 170 15.70 -4.01 -18.78
C GLY A 170 15.07 -3.65 -17.43
N LEU A 171 13.76 -3.87 -17.22
CA LEU A 171 13.12 -3.73 -15.92
C LEU A 171 12.49 -5.06 -15.49
N GLU A 172 13.16 -5.74 -14.55
CA GLU A 172 12.62 -6.91 -13.89
C GLU A 172 11.31 -6.58 -13.17
N ARG A 173 10.36 -7.52 -13.14
CA ARG A 173 9.05 -7.37 -12.47
C ARG A 173 9.19 -6.92 -11.01
N THR A 174 10.23 -7.40 -10.35
CA THR A 174 10.56 -7.09 -8.95
C THR A 174 12.03 -7.36 -8.63
N ASN A 175 12.63 -6.51 -7.81
CA ASN A 175 13.91 -6.79 -7.17
C ASN A 175 13.75 -7.27 -5.71
N LEU A 176 12.52 -7.57 -5.26
CA LEU A 176 12.25 -8.08 -3.93
C LEU A 176 12.87 -9.47 -3.77
N ARG A 177 13.58 -9.65 -2.66
CA ARG A 177 14.10 -10.92 -2.18
C ARG A 177 13.61 -11.08 -0.77
N THR A 178 13.18 -12.29 -0.44
CA THR A 178 12.62 -12.59 0.87
C THR A 178 13.43 -13.63 1.61
N GLU A 179 13.33 -13.57 2.92
CA GLU A 179 13.85 -14.56 3.86
C GLU A 179 12.71 -15.07 4.73
N ASN A 180 12.68 -16.38 4.95
CA ASN A 180 11.64 -17.01 5.74
C ASN A 180 11.97 -16.85 7.22
N ARG A 181 10.97 -16.44 8.01
CA ARG A 181 11.06 -16.42 9.46
C ARG A 181 9.81 -17.06 10.05
N SER A 182 10.02 -17.99 10.98
CA SER A 182 8.95 -18.51 11.82
C SER A 182 8.57 -17.44 12.85
N ILE A 183 7.28 -17.23 13.05
CA ILE A 183 6.78 -16.33 14.10
C ILE A 183 5.81 -17.10 14.99
N THR A 184 5.67 -16.62 16.20
CA THR A 184 4.67 -17.11 17.14
C THR A 184 3.35 -16.38 16.87
N VAL A 185 2.25 -17.12 16.74
CA VAL A 185 0.90 -16.54 16.61
C VAL A 185 0.09 -16.96 17.82
N SER A 186 -0.45 -15.98 18.55
CA SER A 186 -1.35 -16.23 19.68
C SER A 186 -2.80 -16.16 19.23
N GLU A 187 -3.59 -17.13 19.66
CA GLU A 187 -5.04 -17.15 19.50
C GLU A 187 -5.65 -16.20 20.54
N ILE A 188 -6.51 -15.26 20.11
CA ILE A 188 -7.06 -14.21 20.97
C ILE A 188 -8.59 -14.24 21.11
N SER A 189 -9.26 -15.26 20.58
CA SER A 189 -10.71 -15.44 20.68
C SER A 189 -11.18 -15.43 22.14
N GLY A 190 -12.28 -14.73 22.40
CA GLY A 190 -12.81 -14.49 23.75
C GLY A 190 -12.07 -13.41 24.54
N ASN A 191 -10.93 -12.92 24.04
CA ASN A 191 -10.12 -11.88 24.68
C ASN A 191 -10.07 -10.58 23.85
N GLU A 192 -10.94 -10.43 22.86
CA GLU A 192 -10.95 -9.32 21.89
C GLU A 192 -11.04 -7.95 22.56
N HIS A 193 -11.80 -7.87 23.65
CA HIS A 193 -12.03 -6.66 24.44
C HIS A 193 -10.78 -6.10 25.12
N LEU A 194 -9.71 -6.90 25.21
CA LEU A 194 -8.42 -6.52 25.79
C LEU A 194 -7.48 -5.84 24.77
N PHE A 195 -7.81 -5.87 23.47
CA PHE A 195 -7.00 -5.27 22.41
C PHE A 195 -7.63 -3.95 21.97
N ARG A 196 -6.88 -2.85 22.17
CA ARG A 196 -7.33 -1.49 21.89
C ARG A 196 -6.46 -0.85 20.83
N LEU A 197 -7.07 -0.03 19.97
CA LEU A 197 -6.39 0.53 18.80
C LEU A 197 -5.14 1.35 19.18
N LYS A 198 -5.17 2.01 20.34
CA LYS A 198 -4.04 2.82 20.84
C LYS A 198 -2.83 1.96 21.21
N ASP A 199 -3.06 0.81 21.81
CA ASP A 199 -2.01 0.03 22.48
C ASP A 199 -1.56 -1.12 21.56
N SER A 200 -2.52 -1.84 20.99
CA SER A 200 -2.30 -3.01 20.11
C SER A 200 -2.13 -2.64 18.63
N GLY A 201 -2.50 -1.42 18.23
CA GLY A 201 -2.54 -1.01 16.82
C GLY A 201 -3.72 -1.57 16.02
N PHE A 202 -4.59 -2.36 16.65
CA PHE A 202 -5.85 -2.87 16.12
C PHE A 202 -6.90 -2.95 17.25
N GLU A 203 -8.17 -3.07 16.88
CA GLU A 203 -9.28 -3.22 17.81
C GLU A 203 -10.43 -3.97 17.15
N PHE A 204 -11.19 -4.71 17.95
CA PHE A 204 -12.44 -5.31 17.52
C PHE A 204 -13.60 -4.39 17.89
N ALA A 205 -14.32 -3.93 16.88
CA ALA A 205 -15.45 -3.03 17.07
C ALA A 205 -16.68 -3.58 16.35
N LYS A 206 -17.84 -3.49 17.01
CA LYS A 206 -19.11 -3.85 16.42
C LYS A 206 -19.71 -2.62 15.73
N CYS A 207 -19.81 -2.69 14.41
CA CYS A 207 -20.47 -1.67 13.61
C CYS A 207 -21.90 -2.13 13.31
N ASP A 208 -22.90 -1.42 13.86
CA ASP A 208 -24.32 -1.77 13.72
C ASP A 208 -24.95 -1.22 12.42
N VAL A 209 -24.13 -0.90 11.41
CA VAL A 209 -24.63 -0.47 10.09
C VAL A 209 -25.27 -1.65 9.37
N LYS A 210 -26.57 -1.56 9.15
CA LYS A 210 -27.36 -2.57 8.43
C LYS A 210 -27.44 -2.24 6.94
N ILE A 211 -27.20 -3.23 6.10
CA ILE A 211 -27.35 -3.19 4.64
C ILE A 211 -28.05 -4.47 4.21
N ASP A 212 -29.16 -4.33 3.48
CA ASP A 212 -30.01 -5.47 3.11
C ASP A 212 -29.51 -6.18 1.86
N ASN A 213 -29.00 -5.43 0.88
CA ASN A 213 -28.49 -5.97 -0.39
C ASN A 213 -27.06 -5.51 -0.66
N TRP A 214 -26.11 -6.43 -0.59
CA TRP A 214 -24.70 -6.14 -0.81
C TRP A 214 -24.35 -6.16 -2.30
N THR A 215 -24.13 -4.97 -2.84
CA THR A 215 -23.62 -4.68 -4.19
C THR A 215 -22.53 -3.62 -4.13
N ASP A 216 -21.67 -3.54 -5.15
CA ASP A 216 -20.64 -2.49 -5.23
C ASP A 216 -21.25 -1.08 -5.11
N LYS A 217 -22.40 -0.87 -5.77
CA LYS A 217 -23.21 0.35 -5.67
C LYS A 217 -23.66 0.64 -4.23
N SER A 218 -24.29 -0.34 -3.56
CA SER A 218 -24.74 -0.17 -2.16
C SER A 218 -23.59 0.11 -1.20
N VAL A 219 -22.38 -0.41 -1.47
CA VAL A 219 -21.20 -0.13 -0.64
C VAL A 219 -20.84 1.35 -0.72
N VAL A 220 -20.81 1.90 -1.93
CA VAL A 220 -20.44 3.31 -2.17
C VAL A 220 -21.54 4.26 -1.70
N GLU A 221 -22.79 3.98 -2.07
CA GLU A 221 -23.91 4.91 -1.89
C GLU A 221 -24.56 4.81 -0.50
N GLU A 222 -24.51 3.65 0.16
CA GLU A 222 -25.22 3.42 1.43
C GLU A 222 -24.28 3.08 2.59
N TYR A 223 -23.42 2.08 2.43
CA TYR A 223 -22.58 1.58 3.53
C TYR A 223 -21.49 2.59 3.91
N ASN A 224 -20.73 3.09 2.94
CA ASN A 224 -19.60 3.99 3.17
C ASN A 224 -20.02 5.28 3.92
N PRO A 225 -21.11 5.99 3.54
CA PRO A 225 -21.58 7.15 4.30
C PRO A 225 -21.94 6.81 5.75
N ARG A 226 -22.66 5.72 5.99
CA ARG A 226 -23.03 5.28 7.34
C ARG A 226 -21.81 4.87 8.16
N LEU A 227 -20.83 4.21 7.54
CA LEU A 227 -19.57 3.84 8.16
C LEU A 227 -18.76 5.08 8.56
N VAL A 228 -18.73 6.13 7.71
CA VAL A 228 -18.08 7.41 8.02
C VAL A 228 -18.69 8.03 9.28
N GLU A 229 -20.01 8.10 9.38
CA GLU A 229 -20.70 8.64 10.56
C GLU A 229 -20.38 7.84 11.83
N TRP A 230 -20.48 6.51 11.74
CA TRP A 230 -20.16 5.62 12.85
C TRP A 230 -18.69 5.77 13.29
N LEU A 231 -17.72 5.79 12.36
CA LEU A 231 -16.31 5.96 12.67
C LEU A 231 -16.01 7.32 13.30
N LYS A 232 -16.66 8.39 12.84
CA LYS A 232 -16.50 9.73 13.45
C LYS A 232 -16.93 9.73 14.91
N GLN A 233 -18.07 9.11 15.22
CA GLN A 233 -18.58 8.98 16.58
C GLN A 233 -17.68 8.08 17.42
N TYR A 234 -17.33 6.91 16.90
CA TYR A 234 -16.58 5.88 17.61
C TYR A 234 -15.14 6.30 17.92
N LEU A 235 -14.46 6.97 16.98
CA LEU A 235 -13.08 7.43 17.14
C LEU A 235 -12.97 8.85 17.69
N HIS A 236 -14.09 9.54 17.91
CA HIS A 236 -14.16 10.95 18.32
C HIS A 236 -13.28 11.85 17.45
N CYS A 237 -13.43 11.75 16.13
CA CYS A 237 -12.63 12.51 15.16
C CYS A 237 -13.48 13.42 14.27
N ASP A 238 -12.89 14.56 13.89
CA ASP A 238 -13.58 15.60 13.11
C ASP A 238 -13.88 15.18 11.67
N ARG A 239 -13.05 14.30 11.09
CA ARG A 239 -13.10 13.89 9.68
C ARG A 239 -12.75 12.42 9.51
N VAL A 240 -13.53 11.73 8.70
CA VAL A 240 -13.25 10.39 8.18
C VAL A 240 -13.41 10.44 6.67
N PHE A 241 -12.49 9.81 5.94
CA PHE A 241 -12.53 9.72 4.49
C PHE A 241 -12.18 8.30 4.05
N ILE A 242 -13.08 7.66 3.30
CA ILE A 242 -12.86 6.32 2.75
C ILE A 242 -12.18 6.47 1.39
N TYR A 243 -10.89 6.14 1.33
CA TYR A 243 -10.06 6.30 0.13
C TYR A 243 -9.97 5.02 -0.73
N GLY A 244 -10.52 3.91 -0.24
CA GLY A 244 -10.57 2.66 -1.00
C GLY A 244 -11.34 1.57 -0.27
N TYR A 245 -12.01 0.72 -1.05
CA TYR A 245 -12.64 -0.50 -0.56
C TYR A 245 -12.39 -1.65 -1.55
N ARG A 246 -12.60 -2.87 -1.06
CA ARG A 246 -12.63 -4.08 -1.88
C ARG A 246 -13.90 -4.84 -1.54
N PHE A 247 -14.88 -4.78 -2.44
CA PHE A 247 -16.05 -5.62 -2.35
C PHE A 247 -15.69 -7.04 -2.79
N ARG A 248 -15.84 -8.02 -1.89
CA ARG A 248 -15.60 -9.44 -2.16
C ARG A 248 -16.93 -10.18 -2.11
N ARG A 249 -17.32 -10.81 -3.21
CA ARG A 249 -18.48 -11.70 -3.27
C ARG A 249 -17.99 -13.12 -3.54
N GLN A 250 -18.47 -14.08 -2.76
CA GLN A 250 -18.30 -15.48 -3.12
C GLN A 250 -19.19 -15.74 -4.33
N ASN A 251 -18.59 -15.98 -5.49
CA ASN A 251 -19.35 -16.42 -6.65
C ASN A 251 -19.50 -17.94 -6.49
N HIS A 252 -20.63 -18.39 -5.96
CA HIS A 252 -20.87 -19.82 -5.69
C HIS A 252 -20.86 -20.68 -6.97
N ASP A 253 -21.00 -20.05 -8.13
CA ASP A 253 -21.07 -20.72 -9.43
C ASP A 253 -19.69 -20.94 -10.08
N THR A 254 -18.61 -20.40 -9.51
CA THR A 254 -17.25 -20.59 -10.01
C THR A 254 -16.35 -21.15 -8.91
N LEU A 255 -15.76 -22.32 -9.15
CA LEU A 255 -14.74 -22.92 -8.26
C LEU A 255 -13.45 -22.08 -8.15
N GLU A 256 -13.31 -21.07 -9.00
CA GLU A 256 -12.21 -20.11 -8.94
C GLU A 256 -12.45 -19.08 -7.82
N TRP A 257 -11.60 -19.15 -6.81
CA TRP A 257 -11.43 -18.05 -5.87
C TRP A 257 -10.80 -16.88 -6.64
N ASP A 258 -11.60 -15.94 -7.11
CA ASP A 258 -11.11 -14.67 -7.70
C ASP A 258 -10.32 -13.82 -6.68
N TRP A 259 -10.46 -14.16 -5.41
CA TRP A 259 -9.78 -13.50 -4.31
C TRP A 259 -8.54 -14.30 -3.92
N GLY A 260 -7.37 -13.82 -4.34
CA GLY A 260 -6.09 -14.37 -3.91
C GLY A 260 -6.07 -14.59 -2.39
N GLY A 261 -5.56 -15.76 -1.97
CA GLY A 261 -5.44 -16.15 -0.58
C GLY A 261 -4.58 -15.18 0.25
N PRO A 262 -4.43 -15.44 1.56
CA PRO A 262 -3.62 -14.59 2.43
C PRO A 262 -2.21 -14.42 1.87
N LEU A 263 -1.71 -13.18 1.91
CA LEU A 263 -0.34 -12.86 1.52
C LEU A 263 0.61 -13.27 2.65
N PHE A 264 1.49 -14.24 2.38
CA PHE A 264 2.52 -14.67 3.34
C PHE A 264 3.73 -13.73 3.43
N ARG A 265 3.79 -12.72 2.56
CA ARG A 265 4.82 -11.69 2.60
C ARG A 265 4.45 -10.61 3.61
N VAL A 266 5.32 -10.42 4.58
CA VAL A 266 5.20 -9.35 5.57
C VAL A 266 5.34 -8.01 4.88
N HIS A 267 4.41 -7.11 5.15
CA HIS A 267 4.38 -5.77 4.59
C HIS A 267 3.83 -4.78 5.60
N CYS A 268 4.22 -3.52 5.45
CA CYS A 268 3.62 -2.40 6.15
C CYS A 268 2.74 -1.65 5.16
N ASP A 269 1.43 -1.61 5.44
CA ASP A 269 0.46 -1.02 4.53
C ASP A 269 0.45 0.50 4.51
N SER A 270 0.82 1.12 5.64
CA SER A 270 0.90 2.55 5.78
C SER A 270 2.05 2.94 6.69
N THR A 271 3.01 3.67 6.13
CA THR A 271 4.02 4.42 6.88
C THR A 271 3.51 5.85 7.15
N GLU A 272 4.09 6.55 8.11
CA GLU A 272 3.75 7.96 8.38
C GLU A 272 3.80 8.82 7.11
N TRP A 273 4.87 8.68 6.32
CA TRP A 273 5.01 9.39 5.05
C TRP A 273 3.88 9.05 4.08
N SER A 274 3.53 7.76 3.93
CA SER A 274 2.44 7.35 3.04
C SER A 274 1.07 7.85 3.50
N CYS A 275 0.85 7.99 4.82
CA CYS A 275 -0.38 8.55 5.36
C CYS A 275 -0.51 10.03 4.97
N LYS A 276 0.56 10.82 5.14
CA LYS A 276 0.56 12.24 4.76
C LYS A 276 0.36 12.41 3.25
N ALA A 277 1.04 11.60 2.45
CA ALA A 277 0.89 11.60 1.00
C ALA A 277 -0.55 11.26 0.57
N LYS A 278 -1.22 10.31 1.23
CA LYS A 278 -2.64 10.01 0.98
C LYS A 278 -3.54 11.22 1.29
N VAL A 279 -3.31 11.93 2.40
CA VAL A 279 -4.10 13.13 2.72
C VAL A 279 -3.93 14.19 1.62
N GLN A 280 -2.70 14.42 1.16
CA GLN A 280 -2.43 15.38 0.08
C GLN A 280 -3.07 14.95 -1.24
N LEU A 281 -3.05 13.66 -1.56
CA LEU A 281 -3.62 13.12 -2.79
C LEU A 281 -5.15 13.17 -2.79
N TYR A 282 -5.78 12.67 -1.73
CA TYR A 282 -7.23 12.49 -1.66
C TYR A 282 -8.00 13.72 -1.15
N LEU A 283 -7.35 14.59 -0.38
CA LEU A 283 -7.96 15.79 0.23
C LEU A 283 -7.08 17.03 -0.02
N PRO A 284 -6.74 17.35 -1.28
CA PRO A 284 -5.73 18.37 -1.59
C PRO A 284 -6.07 19.74 -1.02
N GLU A 285 -7.34 20.16 -1.09
CA GLU A 285 -7.81 21.47 -0.61
C GLU A 285 -7.73 21.63 0.91
N GLU A 286 -7.97 20.55 1.67
CA GLU A 286 -7.99 20.55 3.13
C GLU A 286 -6.64 20.11 3.74
N SER A 287 -5.74 19.57 2.92
CA SER A 287 -4.54 18.84 3.37
C SER A 287 -3.66 19.64 4.34
N THR A 288 -3.36 20.90 4.04
CA THR A 288 -2.54 21.78 4.89
C THR A 288 -3.13 21.99 6.28
N THR A 289 -4.47 22.02 6.39
CA THR A 289 -5.15 22.19 7.68
C THR A 289 -5.17 20.86 8.44
N LEU A 290 -5.56 19.77 7.77
CA LEU A 290 -5.66 18.44 8.39
C LEU A 290 -4.30 17.94 8.91
N LEU A 291 -3.21 18.22 8.18
CA LEU A 291 -1.86 17.80 8.55
C LEU A 291 -1.25 18.58 9.74
N LYS A 292 -1.90 19.67 10.19
CA LYS A 292 -1.56 20.31 11.48
C LYS A 292 -2.09 19.50 12.67
N GLY A 293 -3.11 18.67 12.44
CA GLY A 293 -3.71 17.79 13.43
C GLY A 293 -3.14 16.37 13.42
N ARG A 294 -3.81 15.48 14.16
CA ARG A 294 -3.48 14.06 14.16
C ARG A 294 -4.22 13.36 13.02
N VAL A 295 -3.45 12.75 12.11
CA VAL A 295 -3.98 11.92 11.03
C VAL A 295 -3.68 10.45 11.33
N ARG A 296 -4.66 9.58 11.08
CA ARG A 296 -4.52 8.12 11.19
C ARG A 296 -5.07 7.46 9.93
N CYS A 297 -4.28 6.59 9.29
CA CYS A 297 -4.79 5.69 8.27
C CYS A 297 -5.14 4.36 8.92
N LEU A 298 -6.40 3.96 8.75
CA LEU A 298 -6.90 2.63 9.11
C LEU A 298 -7.00 1.80 7.83
N LYS A 299 -6.80 0.50 7.95
CA LYS A 299 -6.94 -0.46 6.86
C LYS A 299 -7.69 -1.69 7.35
#